data_AF-A0A5P1EHH5-F1
#
_entry.id   AF-A0A5P1EHH5-F1
#
_cell.length_a   1.000
_cell.length_b   1.000
_cell.length_c   1.000
_cell.angle_alpha   90.00
_cell.angle_beta   90.00
_cell.angle_gamma   90.00
#
_symmetry.space_group_name_H-M   'P 1'
#
loop_
_entity.id
_entity.type
_entity.pdbx_description
1 polymer ?
#
loop_
_entity_poly.entity_id
_entity_poly.type
_entity_poly.pdbx_seq_one_letter_code
_entity_poly.pdbx_strand_id
1 'polypeptide(L)'
;MYINKKKPKTVNAFQRVKVDEVKFADERLQDNSYWALDDTGSGYGAKAQEVLGQVRGRDFRHEKTKKKRGTYRGGQIDLQSHSIKFNYSDEE
;
A
#
# COMPACT_ATOMS: atom_id res chain seq x y z
N MET A 1 44.36 -7.04 -23.26
CA MET A 1 43.93 -5.65 -22.99
C MET A 1 42.80 -5.70 -21.96
N TYR A 2 42.99 -5.13 -20.77
CA TYR A 2 41.92 -5.02 -19.77
C TYR A 2 41.23 -3.65 -19.89
N ILE A 3 39.93 -3.65 -20.13
CA ILE A 3 39.11 -2.43 -20.23
C ILE A 3 38.63 -2.07 -18.82
N ASN A 4 39.17 -0.99 -18.26
CA ASN A 4 38.72 -0.43 -16.98
C ASN A 4 37.34 0.23 -17.16
N LYS A 5 36.27 -0.50 -16.85
CA LYS A 5 34.90 0.00 -16.88
C LYS A 5 34.62 0.84 -15.62
N LYS A 6 34.69 2.18 -15.72
CA LYS A 6 34.30 3.08 -14.62
C LYS A 6 32.83 2.86 -14.27
N LYS A 7 32.53 2.62 -12.97
CA LYS A 7 31.15 2.54 -12.47
C LYS A 7 30.46 3.90 -12.66
N PRO A 8 29.20 3.93 -13.13
CA PRO A 8 28.46 5.18 -13.24
C PRO A 8 28.33 5.82 -11.85
N LYS A 9 28.71 7.10 -11.73
CA LYS A 9 28.49 7.86 -10.50
C LYS A 9 26.99 8.06 -10.33
N THR A 10 26.45 7.56 -9.23
CA THR A 10 25.06 7.80 -8.83
C THR A 10 24.93 9.24 -8.37
N VAL A 11 24.42 10.11 -9.23
CA VAL A 11 24.08 11.48 -8.84
C VAL A 11 22.76 11.42 -8.08
N ASN A 12 22.78 11.75 -6.79
CA ASN A 12 21.56 11.84 -6.00
C ASN A 12 20.76 13.04 -6.49
N ALA A 13 19.66 12.79 -7.20
CA ALA A 13 18.74 13.83 -7.65
C ALA A 13 18.08 14.51 -6.44
N PHE A 14 17.64 15.75 -6.59
CA PHE A 14 16.90 16.43 -5.53
C PHE A 14 15.63 15.63 -5.19
N GLN A 15 15.47 15.32 -3.90
CA GLN A 15 14.30 14.65 -3.35
C GLN A 15 13.70 15.55 -2.28
N ARG A 16 12.38 15.77 -2.34
CA ARG A 16 11.64 16.57 -1.34
C ARG A 16 11.60 15.89 0.03
N VAL A 17 11.57 14.56 0.04
CA VAL A 17 11.57 13.74 1.25
C VAL A 17 12.89 12.98 1.29
N LYS A 18 13.60 13.11 2.41
CA LYS A 18 14.82 12.35 2.69
C LYS A 18 14.42 11.01 3.28
N VAL A 19 14.55 9.93 2.50
CA VAL A 19 14.10 8.58 2.91
C VAL A 19 14.77 8.14 4.22
N ASP A 20 16.06 8.47 4.39
CA ASP A 20 16.85 8.08 5.57
C ASP A 20 16.43 8.82 6.87
N GLU A 21 15.72 9.94 6.75
CA GLU A 21 15.31 10.78 7.89
C GLU A 21 13.84 10.59 8.26
N VAL A 22 13.10 9.74 7.53
CA VAL A 22 11.69 9.47 7.82
C VAL A 22 11.58 8.64 9.09
N LYS A 23 10.93 9.22 10.11
CA LYS A 23 10.55 8.52 11.33
C LYS A 23 9.05 8.25 11.30
N PHE A 24 8.68 6.99 11.52
CA PHE A 24 7.29 6.59 11.68
C PHE A 24 6.93 6.56 13.16
N ALA A 25 5.70 6.96 13.49
CA ALA A 25 5.19 6.90 14.86
C ALA A 25 4.85 5.45 15.29
N ASP A 26 4.53 4.58 14.33
CA ASP A 26 4.21 3.17 14.53
C ASP A 26 4.72 2.37 13.31
N GLU A 27 5.20 1.14 13.53
CA GLU A 27 5.66 0.23 12.47
C GLU A 27 4.54 -0.14 11.50
N ARG A 28 3.30 -0.23 11.97
CA ARG A 28 2.12 -0.53 11.15
C ARG A 28 1.84 0.52 10.08
N LEU A 29 2.34 1.75 10.25
CA LEU A 29 2.15 2.84 9.29
C LEU A 29 3.12 2.79 8.11
N GLN A 30 4.07 1.85 8.12
CA GLN A 30 5.07 1.73 7.05
C GLN A 30 4.48 1.11 5.77
N ASP A 31 3.52 0.19 5.91
CA ASP A 31 2.91 -0.49 4.77
C ASP A 31 1.45 -0.06 4.56
N ASN A 32 1.18 0.48 3.37
CA ASN A 32 -0.17 0.88 2.93
C ASN A 32 -0.90 -0.24 2.15
N SER A 33 -0.31 -1.44 2.07
CA SER A 33 -0.96 -2.57 1.42
C SER A 33 -2.15 -3.05 2.24
N TYR A 34 -3.19 -3.56 1.56
CA TYR A 34 -4.34 -4.17 2.25
C TYR A 34 -3.92 -5.39 3.09
N TRP A 35 -2.82 -6.05 2.72
CA TRP A 35 -2.30 -7.23 3.41
C TRP A 35 -1.55 -6.91 4.70
N ALA A 36 -1.24 -5.64 4.96
CA ALA A 36 -0.66 -5.19 6.22
C ALA A 36 -1.67 -5.18 7.38
N LEU A 37 -2.95 -5.44 7.09
CA LEU A 37 -4.01 -5.52 8.09
C LEU A 37 -3.91 -6.83 8.88
N ASP A 38 -4.14 -6.79 10.19
CA ASP A 38 -4.07 -8.00 11.03
C ASP A 38 -5.18 -9.04 10.70
N ASP A 39 -6.32 -8.61 10.13
CA ASP A 39 -7.43 -9.49 9.72
C ASP A 39 -7.51 -9.66 8.20
N THR A 40 -6.48 -10.27 7.62
CA THR A 40 -6.47 -10.64 6.19
C THR A 40 -7.17 -11.98 5.95
N GLY A 41 -8.44 -12.06 6.35
CA GLY A 41 -9.30 -13.21 6.08
C GLY A 41 -10.08 -13.11 4.76
N SER A 42 -11.00 -14.06 4.54
CA SER A 42 -11.92 -14.14 3.38
C SER A 42 -12.99 -13.02 3.30
N GLY A 43 -12.71 -11.88 3.91
CA GLY A 43 -13.61 -10.74 4.04
C GLY A 43 -13.88 -10.00 2.72
N TYR A 44 -14.79 -9.05 2.77
CA TYR A 44 -15.22 -8.29 1.60
C TYR A 44 -14.07 -7.45 1.00
N GLY A 45 -13.18 -6.90 1.83
CA GLY A 45 -12.01 -6.15 1.34
C GLY A 45 -10.97 -7.05 0.68
N ALA A 46 -10.68 -8.21 1.27
CA ALA A 46 -9.67 -9.15 0.77
C ALA A 46 -9.98 -9.67 -0.63
N LYS A 47 -11.23 -10.08 -0.86
CA LYS A 47 -11.68 -10.48 -2.21
C LYS A 47 -11.65 -9.33 -3.21
N ALA A 48 -11.87 -8.09 -2.76
CA ALA A 48 -11.74 -6.93 -3.63
C ALA A 48 -10.28 -6.71 -4.01
N GLN A 49 -9.37 -6.85 -3.04
CA GLN A 49 -7.93 -6.70 -3.26
C GLN A 49 -7.37 -7.78 -4.19
N GLU A 50 -7.78 -9.04 -4.02
CA GLU A 50 -7.36 -10.16 -4.88
C GLU A 50 -7.69 -9.90 -6.36
N VAL A 51 -8.87 -9.32 -6.62
CA VAL A 51 -9.36 -9.07 -7.97
C VAL A 51 -8.86 -7.74 -8.54
N LEU A 52 -8.95 -6.65 -7.78
CA LEU A 52 -8.69 -5.30 -8.26
C LEU A 52 -7.23 -4.87 -8.08
N GLY A 53 -6.48 -5.51 -7.16
CA GLY A 53 -5.06 -5.21 -6.94
C GLY A 53 -4.15 -5.60 -8.11
N GLN A 54 -4.63 -6.47 -9.00
CA GLN A 54 -3.91 -6.93 -10.20
C GLN A 54 -3.83 -5.85 -11.29
N VAL A 55 -4.72 -4.85 -11.26
CA VAL A 55 -4.84 -3.82 -12.30
C VAL A 55 -4.63 -2.43 -11.71
N ARG A 56 -4.11 -1.51 -12.53
CA ARG A 56 -3.81 -0.13 -12.12
C ARG A 56 -4.28 0.88 -13.18
N GLY A 57 -4.43 2.14 -12.77
CA GLY A 57 -4.73 3.25 -13.68
C GLY A 57 -6.04 3.08 -14.46
N ARG A 58 -5.96 3.21 -15.79
CA ARG A 58 -7.13 3.13 -16.68
C ARG A 58 -7.87 1.79 -16.57
N ASP A 59 -7.13 0.70 -16.48
CA ASP A 59 -7.69 -0.66 -16.51
C ASP A 59 -8.37 -1.01 -15.18
N PHE A 60 -7.89 -0.42 -14.08
CA PHE A 60 -8.58 -0.48 -12.78
C PHE A 60 -10.01 0.06 -12.88
N ARG A 61 -10.22 1.19 -13.59
CA ARG A 61 -11.55 1.76 -13.77
C ARG A 61 -12.49 0.79 -14.53
N HIS A 62 -11.98 0.14 -15.58
CA HIS A 62 -12.74 -0.82 -16.37
C HIS A 62 -13.10 -2.08 -15.56
N GLU A 63 -12.11 -2.70 -14.91
CA GLU A 63 -12.32 -3.86 -14.06
C GLU A 63 -13.27 -3.54 -12.90
N LYS A 64 -13.07 -2.45 -12.16
CA LYS A 64 -13.98 -2.01 -11.10
C LYS A 64 -15.43 -1.91 -11.60
N THR A 65 -15.63 -1.33 -12.79
CA THR A 65 -16.98 -1.16 -13.37
C THR A 65 -17.60 -2.49 -13.76
N LYS A 66 -16.83 -3.40 -14.38
CA LYS A 66 -17.26 -4.75 -14.76
C LYS A 66 -17.61 -5.60 -13.54
N LYS A 67 -16.77 -5.54 -12.50
CA LYS A 67 -16.94 -6.24 -11.23
C LYS A 67 -18.17 -5.73 -10.48
N LYS A 68 -18.35 -4.40 -10.38
CA LYS A 68 -19.56 -3.76 -9.81
C LYS A 68 -20.85 -4.19 -10.52
N ARG A 69 -20.83 -4.33 -11.86
CA ARG A 69 -22.03 -4.63 -12.67
C ARG A 69 -22.54 -6.06 -12.54
N GLY A 70 -21.83 -6.97 -11.87
CA GLY A 70 -22.45 -8.26 -11.51
C GLY A 70 -21.52 -9.45 -11.32
N THR A 71 -20.21 -9.31 -11.55
CA THR A 71 -19.27 -10.43 -11.38
C THR A 71 -18.62 -10.46 -10.00
N TYR A 72 -18.71 -9.39 -9.22
CA TYR A 72 -18.18 -9.35 -7.86
C TYR A 72 -19.26 -9.74 -6.85
N ARG A 73 -19.01 -10.81 -6.09
CA ARG A 73 -19.90 -11.27 -5.01
C ARG A 73 -19.37 -11.03 -3.60
N GLY A 74 -18.18 -10.43 -3.47
CA GLY A 74 -17.62 -10.08 -2.16
C GLY A 74 -17.39 -11.24 -1.21
N GLY A 75 -17.02 -10.88 0.01
CA GLY A 75 -16.83 -11.76 1.17
C GLY A 75 -17.69 -11.27 2.33
N GLN A 76 -17.46 -11.82 3.52
CA GLN A 76 -18.15 -11.36 4.72
C GLN A 76 -17.78 -9.90 5.03
N ILE A 77 -18.77 -9.09 5.41
CA ILE A 77 -18.53 -7.74 5.88
C ILE A 77 -18.12 -7.85 7.35
N ASP A 78 -16.88 -7.48 7.63
CA ASP A 78 -16.41 -7.33 8.99
C ASP A 78 -16.81 -5.95 9.56
N LEU A 79 -17.05 -5.91 10.86
CA LEU A 79 -17.47 -4.72 11.61
C LEU A 79 -16.39 -4.25 12.61
N GLN A 80 -15.21 -4.88 12.64
CA GLN A 80 -14.12 -4.43 13.51
C GLN A 80 -13.56 -3.08 13.05
N SER A 81 -12.97 -2.35 13.99
CA SER A 81 -12.21 -1.13 13.70
C SER A 81 -10.72 -1.44 13.74
N HIS A 82 -10.01 -1.09 12.67
CA HIS A 82 -8.55 -1.21 12.57
C HIS A 82 -7.84 0.15 12.68
N SER A 83 -8.43 1.10 13.41
CA SER A 83 -7.87 2.43 13.61
C SER A 83 -6.70 2.41 14.59
N ILE A 84 -5.62 3.13 14.27
CA ILE A 84 -4.49 3.37 15.19
C ILE A 84 -4.75 4.70 15.93
N LYS A 85 -4.72 4.68 17.26
CA LYS A 85 -4.86 5.88 18.09
C LYS A 85 -3.49 6.54 18.27
N PHE A 86 -3.40 7.83 17.95
CA PHE A 86 -2.20 8.62 18.22
C PHE A 86 -2.23 9.18 19.63
N ASN A 87 -1.05 9.29 20.24
CA ASN A 87 -0.88 10.04 21.48
C ASN A 87 -1.00 11.54 21.17
N TYR A 88 -1.65 12.29 22.06
CA TYR A 88 -1.78 13.74 21.91
C TYR A 88 -0.50 14.41 22.42
N SER A 89 -0.07 15.46 21.71
CA SER A 89 1.16 16.20 22.00
C SER A 89 1.14 16.96 23.34
N ASP A 90 -0.01 17.05 24.03
CA ASP A 90 -0.14 17.73 25.34
C ASP A 90 0.27 16.83 26.53
N GLU A 91 0.65 15.58 26.30
CA GLU A 91 1.14 14.64 27.33
C GLU A 91 2.67 14.42 27.31
N GLU A 92 3.43 15.31 26.65
CA GLU A 92 4.91 15.33 26.67
C GLU A 92 5.48 16.72 27.04
#